data_AF-A0A6B3GU08-F1
#
_entry.id   AF-A0A6B3GU08-F1
#
_cell.length_a   1.000
_cell.length_b   1.000
_cell.length_c   1.000
_cell.angle_alpha   90.00
_cell.angle_beta   90.00
_cell.angle_gamma   90.00
#
_symmetry.space_group_name_H-M   'P 1'
#
loop_
_entity.id
_entity.type
_entity.pdbx_description
1 polymer ?
#
loop_
_entity_poly.entity_id
_entity_poly.type
_entity_poly.pdbx_seq_one_letter_code
_entity_poly.pdbx_strand_id
1 'polypeptide(L)' 'ETERHIRLVFQRAREKASEGTPVIVFFDEMESLFRTRGSGVSSDVENTIVPQLLAEIDGVEGLENVIVIGASNREDMIDP' A
#
# COMPACT_ATOMS: atom_id res chain seq x y z
N GLU A 1 9.28 -10.01 5.00
CA GLU A 1 10.21 -8.90 4.66
C GLU A 1 9.49 -7.72 4.02
N THR A 2 8.70 -7.95 2.97
CA THR A 2 7.86 -6.95 2.29
C THR A 2 6.97 -6.13 3.22
N GLU A 3 6.27 -6.77 4.16
CA GLU A 3 5.42 -6.07 5.16
C GLU A 3 6.21 -5.08 6.04
N ARG A 4 7.47 -5.40 6.36
CA ARG A 4 8.32 -4.50 7.16
C ARG A 4 8.68 -3.27 6.35
N HIS A 5 8.96 -3.43 5.06
CA HIS A 5 9.21 -2.29 4.17
C HIS A 5 7.99 -1.39 4.03
N ILE A 6 6.79 -1.95 3.86
CA ILE A 6 5.54 -1.17 3.81
C ILE A 6 5.40 -0.35 5.10
N ARG A 7 5.50 -0.99 6.27
CA ARG A 7 5.48 -0.29 7.57
C ARG A 7 6.49 0.86 7.66
N LEU A 8 7.72 0.64 7.22
CA LEU A 8 8.78 1.67 7.28
C LEU A 8 8.49 2.86 6.34
N VAL A 9 7.91 2.61 5.17
CA VAL A 9 7.53 3.68 4.22
C VAL A 9 6.44 4.55 4.83
N PHE A 10 5.36 3.94 5.34
CA PHE A 10 4.27 4.68 5.95
C PHE A 10 4.68 5.36 7.25
N GLN A 11 5.55 4.76 8.07
CA GLN A 11 6.11 5.42 9.24
C GLN A 11 6.86 6.71 8.85
N ARG A 12 7.73 6.66 7.84
CA ARG A 12 8.43 7.86 7.35
C ARG A 12 7.48 8.90 6.77
N ALA A 13 6.42 8.45 6.09
CA ALA A 13 5.39 9.34 5.59
C ALA A 13 4.70 10.08 6.75
N ARG A 14 4.32 9.37 7.82
CA ARG A 14 3.73 9.94 9.03
C ARG A 14 4.66 10.93 9.74
N GLU A 15 5.94 10.59 9.88
CA GLU A 15 6.94 11.47 10.50
C GLU A 15 7.06 12.78 9.72
N LYS A 16 7.30 12.73 8.40
CA LYS A 16 7.38 13.94 7.55
C LYS A 16 6.08 14.73 7.52
N ALA A 17 4.95 14.02 7.51
CA ALA A 17 3.63 14.63 7.58
C ALA A 17 3.44 15.40 8.90
N SER A 18 3.85 14.82 10.03
CA SER A 18 3.76 15.51 11.33
C SER A 18 4.63 16.77 11.42
N GLU A 19 5.67 16.87 10.60
CA GLU A 19 6.52 18.07 10.45
C GLU A 19 5.92 19.14 9.52
N GLY A 20 4.72 18.90 8.98
CA GLY A 20 4.04 19.80 8.04
C GLY A 20 4.52 19.70 6.60
N THR A 21 5.36 18.72 6.27
CA THR A 21 5.82 18.48 4.89
C THR A 21 4.76 17.67 4.14
N PRO A 22 4.31 18.09 2.95
CA PRO A 22 3.41 17.28 2.13
C PRO A 22 4.14 16.02 1.64
N VAL A 23 3.50 14.86 1.81
CA VAL A 23 4.06 13.56 1.42
C VAL A 23 3.19 12.92 0.36
N ILE A 24 3.85 12.44 -0.71
CA ILE A 24 3.21 11.62 -1.74
C ILE A 24 3.78 10.22 -1.65
N VAL A 25 2.92 9.23 -1.46
CA VAL A 25 3.25 7.80 -1.55
C VAL A 25 2.74 7.30 -2.89
N PHE A 26 3.65 6.93 -3.79
CA PHE A 26 3.30 6.45 -5.13
C PHE A 26 3.54 4.95 -5.23
N PHE A 27 2.49 4.22 -5.63
CA PHE A 27 2.53 2.82 -5.96
C PHE A 27 2.36 2.65 -7.47
N ASP A 28 3.42 2.22 -8.15
CA ASP A 28 3.35 1.79 -9.54
C ASP A 28 3.09 0.28 -9.62
N GLU A 29 2.49 -0.17 -10.71
CA GLU A 29 2.12 -1.57 -10.92
C GLU A 29 1.39 -2.19 -9.71
N MET A 30 0.37 -1.50 -9.18
CA MET A 30 -0.37 -1.97 -8.01
C MET A 30 -0.93 -3.39 -8.20
N GLU A 31 -1.25 -3.80 -9.42
CA GLU A 31 -1.68 -5.16 -9.74
C GLU A 31 -0.66 -6.23 -9.34
N SER A 32 0.61 -5.89 -9.17
CA SER A 32 1.65 -6.79 -8.66
C SER A 32 1.45 -7.16 -7.19
N LEU A 33 0.84 -6.25 -6.42
CA LEU A 33 0.45 -6.45 -5.02
C LEU A 33 -0.88 -7.21 -4.92
N PHE A 34 -1.76 -7.04 -5.91
CA PHE A 34 -3.08 -7.65 -5.98
C PHE A 34 -3.15 -8.95 -6.78
N ARG A 35 -2.02 -9.47 -7.28
CA ARG A 35 -1.89 -10.54 -8.30
C ARG A 35 -2.34 -11.93 -7.81
N THR A 36 -3.62 -12.00 -7.47
CA THR A 36 -4.61 -13.05 -7.63
C THR A 36 -4.46 -14.31 -6.78
N ARG A 37 -5.37 -14.36 -5.81
CA ARG A 37 -6.01 -15.50 -5.12
C ARG A 37 -6.55 -16.64 -6.04
N GLY A 38 -6.00 -16.87 -7.24
CA GLY A 38 -6.73 -17.51 -8.34
C GLY A 38 -5.99 -18.46 -9.28
N SER A 39 -4.72 -18.82 -9.07
CA SER A 39 -4.12 -19.91 -9.83
C SER A 39 -3.06 -20.65 -9.03
N GLY A 40 -3.48 -21.76 -8.41
CA GLY A 40 -2.64 -22.89 -7.98
C GLY A 40 -1.33 -22.54 -7.28
N VAL A 41 -1.30 -22.74 -5.95
CA VAL A 41 -0.16 -22.47 -5.06
C VAL A 41 0.00 -20.98 -4.72
N SER A 42 -1.07 -20.38 -4.18
CA SER A 42 -1.00 -19.09 -3.47
C SER A 42 -0.02 -19.24 -2.32
N SER A 43 1.13 -18.60 -2.41
CA SER A 43 2.11 -18.56 -1.32
C SER A 43 1.47 -17.81 -0.15
N ASP A 44 1.43 -18.39 1.04
CA ASP A 44 0.81 -17.81 2.26
C ASP A 44 1.26 -16.35 2.56
N VAL A 45 2.39 -15.94 1.99
CA VAL A 45 2.98 -14.59 2.04
C VAL A 45 2.14 -13.52 1.33
N GLU A 46 1.41 -13.88 0.26
CA GLU A 46 0.63 -12.91 -0.51
C GLU A 46 -0.68 -12.52 0.20
N ASN A 47 -1.22 -13.44 1.02
CA ASN A 47 -2.43 -13.21 1.81
C ASN A 47 -2.24 -12.21 2.96
N THR A 48 -1.00 -11.93 3.39
CA THR A 48 -0.72 -11.02 4.50
C THR A 48 -0.32 -9.61 4.05
N ILE A 49 0.21 -9.46 2.84
CA ILE A 49 0.70 -8.16 2.33
C ILE A 49 -0.45 -7.20 2.04
N VAL A 50 -1.54 -7.67 1.41
CA VAL A 50 -2.68 -6.82 1.05
C VAL A 50 -3.39 -6.25 2.29
N PRO A 51 -3.77 -7.06 3.30
CA PRO A 51 -4.37 -6.51 4.52
C PRO A 51 -3.45 -5.55 5.26
N GLN A 52 -2.14 -5.81 5.27
CA GLN A 52 -1.17 -4.91 5.90
C GLN A 52 -1.07 -3.57 5.16
N LEU A 53 -1.09 -3.57 3.83
CA LEU A 53 -1.08 -2.35 3.03
C LEU A 53 -2.33 -1.51 3.29
N LEU A 54 -3.51 -2.13 3.27
CA LEU A 54 -4.77 -1.44 3.55
C LEU A 54 -4.76 -0.82 4.96
N ALA A 55 -4.31 -1.59 5.97
CA ALA A 55 -4.20 -1.09 7.34
C ALA A 55 -3.24 0.11 7.48
N GLU A 56 -2.16 0.17 6.68
CA GLU A 56 -1.27 1.34 6.68
C GLU A 56 -1.89 2.54 5.96
N ILE A 57 -2.66 2.33 4.89
CA ILE A 57 -3.40 3.39 4.18
C ILE A 57 -4.45 4.00 5.12
N ASP A 58 -5.25 3.17 5.79
CA ASP A 58 -6.24 3.61 6.78
C ASP A 58 -5.57 4.41 7.92
N GLY A 59 -4.35 3.99 8.32
CA GLY A 59 -3.57 4.66 9.34
C GLY A 59 -2.99 6.03 8.94
N VAL A 60 -3.01 6.39 7.66
CA VAL A 60 -2.59 7.72 7.16
C VAL A 60 -3.73 8.57 6.63
N GLU A 61 -4.94 8.02 6.47
CA GLU A 61 -6.13 8.76 6.02
C GLU A 61 -6.47 9.94 6.96
N GLY A 62 -6.15 9.83 8.25
CA GLY A 62 -6.31 10.91 9.23
C GLY A 62 -5.26 12.03 9.13
N LEU A 63 -4.28 11.94 8.22
CA LEU A 63 -3.24 12.96 8.04
C LEU A 63 -3.57 13.83 6.82
N GLU A 64 -3.84 15.11 7.05
CA GLU A 64 -4.26 16.07 6.01
C GLU A 64 -3.23 16.31 4.90
N ASN A 65 -1.99 15.85 5.09
CA ASN A 65 -0.87 16.11 4.20
C ASN A 65 -0.18 14.85 3.64
N VAL A 66 -0.84 13.70 3.70
CA VAL A 66 -0.40 12.49 3.00
C VAL A 66 -1.34 12.20 1.83
N ILE A 67 -0.78 12.09 0.63
CA ILE A 67 -1.51 11.68 -0.58
C ILE A 67 -0.97 10.32 -1.01
N VAL A 68 -1.86 9.35 -1.16
CA VAL A 68 -1.53 8.02 -1.72
C VAL A 68 -2.02 7.96 -3.16
N ILE A 69 -1.13 7.63 -4.09
CA ILE A 69 -1.44 7.51 -5.52
C ILE A 69 -1.10 6.09 -5.95
N GLY A 70 -2.09 5.40 -6.52
CA GLY A 70 -1.92 4.09 -7.14
C GLY A 70 -1.99 4.19 -8.66
N ALA A 71 -1.01 3.61 -9.34
CA ALA A 71 -1.03 3.35 -10.78
C ALA A 71 -1.09 1.83 -11.00
N SER A 72 -1.94 1.41 -11.95
CA SER A 72 -2.11 0.02 -12.34
C SER A 72 -2.34 -0.05 -13.84
N ASN A 73 -1.81 -1.08 -14.49
CA ASN A 73 -2.16 -1.39 -15.89
C ASN A 73 -3.33 -2.38 -15.99
N ARG A 74 -3.83 -2.86 -14.84
CA ARG A 74 -4.91 -3.83 -14.72
C ARG A 74 -6.01 -3.30 -13.81
N GLU A 75 -6.94 -2.55 -14.39
CA GLU A 75 -8.13 -2.05 -13.68
C GLU A 75 -9.05 -3.19 -13.20
N ASP A 76 -9.04 -4.33 -13.90
CA ASP A 76 -9.84 -5.53 -13.61
C ASP A 76 -9.48 -6.22 -12.28
N MET A 77 -8.33 -5.87 -11.71
CA MET A 77 -7.76 -6.47 -10.51
C MET A 77 -7.94 -5.61 -9.25
N ILE A 78 -8.52 -4.42 -9.38
CA ILE A 78 -8.76 -3.50 -8.26
C ILE A 78 -10.17 -3.76 -7.71
N ASP A 79 -10.26 -4.00 -6.40
CA ASP A 79 -11.53 -4.15 -5.67
C ASP A 79 -12.26 -2.79 -5.66
N PRO A 80 -13.55 -2.72 -6.07
CA PRO A 80 -14.32 -1.46 -6.10
C PRO A 80 -14.62 -0.86 -4.72
#